data_AF-A0A1G2T637-F1
#
_entry.id   AF-A0A1G2T637-F1
#
_cell.length_a   1.000
_cell.length_b   1.000
_cell.length_c   1.000
_cell.angle_alpha   90.00
_cell.angle_beta   90.00
_cell.angle_gamma   90.00
#
_symmetry.space_group_name_H-M   'P 1'
#
loop_
_entity.id
_entity.type
_entity.pdbx_description
1 polymer ?
#
loop_
_entity_poly.entity_id
_entity_poly.type
_entity_poly.pdbx_seq_one_letter_code
_entity_poly.pdbx_strand_id
1 'polypeptide(L)'
;MKTLRECVQEAGEKKVAIGHFNISNTEGLWGVFRAAQGLGVPVIIGVSEGERDFIGVRQAVALVKSLRDEYDYPIFINADHTYSFEKVKETVDAGFDSVIFDGAKLSFEENVKITKQCVEYARSVNPEIIVEGELGFIGTSSKVFDKIPEGVSLDEKSLTDPVKAKEFVTETGVDMLAPAVGNFHGMLRGGVDPRLNIDRIKEISGAVGIPLVLHGGSGNSEEDFKEAIANGVAIVHINTEIRVAYKQGLQIGLSENPDEVAPYKFLRPAVQAISDVVEKKLKLFNNL
;
A
#
# COMPACT_ATOMS: atom_id res chain seq x y z
N MET A 1 -16.70 7.29 13.49
CA MET A 1 -15.91 7.02 12.28
C MET A 1 -16.09 5.58 11.82
N LYS A 2 -16.09 5.31 10.50
CA LYS A 2 -16.14 3.95 9.93
C LYS A 2 -14.86 3.17 10.20
N THR A 3 -14.93 1.84 10.30
CA THR A 3 -13.75 0.97 10.40
C THR A 3 -13.08 0.80 9.03
N LEU A 4 -11.81 0.37 9.01
CA LEU A 4 -11.12 0.08 7.74
C LEU A 4 -11.87 -0.98 6.93
N ARG A 5 -12.42 -1.99 7.62
CA ARG A 5 -13.19 -3.07 7.00
C ARG A 5 -14.44 -2.55 6.30
N GLU A 6 -15.18 -1.65 6.93
CA GLU A 6 -16.33 -0.97 6.31
C GLU A 6 -15.91 -0.14 5.09
N CYS A 7 -14.80 0.61 5.19
CA CYS A 7 -14.28 1.38 4.07
C CYS A 7 -13.89 0.50 2.88
N VAL A 8 -13.22 -0.63 3.12
CA VAL A 8 -12.80 -1.57 2.05
C VAL A 8 -14.03 -2.22 1.40
N GLN A 9 -15.03 -2.62 2.19
CA GLN A 9 -16.28 -3.15 1.66
C GLN A 9 -16.98 -2.13 0.75
N GLU A 10 -17.16 -0.89 1.22
CA GLU A 10 -17.79 0.17 0.43
C GLU A 10 -17.02 0.48 -0.86
N ALA A 11 -15.68 0.44 -0.80
CA ALA A 11 -14.84 0.64 -1.98
C ALA A 11 -15.12 -0.43 -3.04
N GLY A 12 -15.18 -1.70 -2.63
CA GLY A 12 -15.52 -2.82 -3.50
C GLY A 12 -16.93 -2.72 -4.11
N GLU A 13 -17.93 -2.32 -3.32
CA GLU A 13 -19.31 -2.11 -3.78
C GLU A 13 -19.42 -0.97 -4.80
N LYS A 14 -18.69 0.12 -4.58
CA LYS A 14 -18.68 1.31 -5.45
C LYS A 14 -17.72 1.19 -6.64
N LYS A 15 -16.94 0.11 -6.73
CA LYS A 15 -15.88 -0.05 -7.74
C LYS A 15 -14.90 1.14 -7.75
N VAL A 16 -14.46 1.51 -6.55
CA VAL A 16 -13.39 2.48 -6.28
C VAL A 16 -12.33 1.80 -5.42
N ALA A 17 -11.17 2.44 -5.26
CA ALA A 17 -10.13 1.95 -4.36
C ALA A 17 -9.67 2.98 -3.33
N ILE A 18 -9.28 2.48 -2.17
CA ILE A 18 -8.60 3.25 -1.13
C ILE A 18 -7.13 3.37 -1.52
N GLY A 19 -6.60 4.59 -1.48
CA GLY A 19 -5.18 4.82 -1.67
C GLY A 19 -4.39 4.42 -0.42
N HIS A 20 -3.37 3.58 -0.60
CA HIS A 20 -2.32 3.32 0.37
C HIS A 20 -1.04 4.03 -0.06
N PHE A 21 -0.51 4.88 0.81
CA PHE A 21 0.67 5.67 0.53
C PHE A 21 1.68 5.53 1.66
N ASN A 22 2.89 5.08 1.33
CA ASN A 22 3.96 4.99 2.33
C ASN A 22 4.48 6.37 2.70
N ILE A 23 4.87 6.50 3.97
CA ILE A 23 5.54 7.70 4.48
C ILE A 23 6.86 7.33 5.15
N SER A 24 7.79 8.29 5.20
CA SER A 24 9.05 8.16 5.95
C SER A 24 9.23 9.27 6.99
N ASN A 25 8.29 10.20 7.10
CA ASN A 25 8.35 11.38 7.96
C ASN A 25 6.98 12.08 8.07
N THR A 26 6.92 13.15 8.88
CA THR A 26 5.72 13.95 9.11
C THR A 26 5.29 14.76 7.89
N GLU A 27 6.23 15.18 7.04
CA GLU A 27 5.94 15.92 5.81
C GLU A 27 5.14 15.06 4.83
N GLY A 28 5.55 13.79 4.66
CA GLY A 28 4.81 12.81 3.87
C GLY A 28 3.42 12.56 4.42
N LEU A 29 3.29 12.41 5.75
CA LEU A 29 1.99 12.25 6.40
C LEU A 29 1.05 13.43 6.10
N TRP A 30 1.53 14.67 6.25
CA TRP A 30 0.73 15.87 5.96
C TRP A 30 0.36 15.99 4.49
N GLY A 31 1.27 15.63 3.57
CA GLY A 31 0.99 15.62 2.14
C GLY A 31 -0.14 14.64 1.78
N VAL A 32 -0.06 13.41 2.28
CA VAL A 32 -1.08 12.38 2.06
C VAL A 32 -2.41 12.78 2.70
N PHE A 33 -2.39 13.19 3.97
CA PHE A 33 -3.60 13.52 4.72
C PHE A 33 -4.35 14.70 4.12
N ARG A 34 -3.67 15.78 3.74
CA ARG A 34 -4.32 16.97 3.17
C ARG A 34 -4.99 16.68 1.83
N ALA A 35 -4.33 15.90 0.98
CA ALA A 35 -4.90 15.47 -0.30
C ALA A 35 -6.16 14.63 -0.08
N ALA A 36 -6.10 13.63 0.81
CA ALA A 36 -7.25 12.81 1.13
C ALA A 36 -8.40 13.64 1.71
N GLN A 37 -8.11 14.47 2.73
CA GLN A 37 -9.08 15.32 3.40
C GLN A 37 -9.76 16.30 2.45
N GLY A 38 -9.02 16.90 1.52
CA GLY A 38 -9.57 17.80 0.51
C GLY A 38 -10.56 17.14 -0.44
N LEU A 39 -10.43 15.82 -0.66
CA LEU A 39 -11.33 15.02 -1.49
C LEU A 39 -12.43 14.30 -0.69
N GLY A 40 -12.32 14.24 0.64
CA GLY A 40 -13.26 13.54 1.51
C GLY A 40 -13.28 12.02 1.34
N VAL A 41 -12.14 11.41 0.97
CA VAL A 41 -12.00 9.97 0.74
C VAL A 41 -11.10 9.29 1.80
N PRO A 42 -11.39 8.04 2.22
CA PRO A 42 -10.54 7.34 3.17
C PRO A 42 -9.13 7.12 2.61
N VAL A 43 -8.13 7.02 3.51
CA VAL A 43 -6.73 6.82 3.12
C VAL A 43 -5.99 5.91 4.10
N ILE A 44 -5.03 5.16 3.58
CA ILE A 44 -4.15 4.29 4.38
C ILE A 44 -2.72 4.83 4.31
N ILE A 45 -2.10 4.96 5.49
CA ILE A 45 -0.71 5.34 5.66
C ILE A 45 0.12 4.07 5.83
N GLY A 46 0.97 3.79 4.85
CA GLY A 46 1.88 2.65 4.87
C GLY A 46 3.19 2.96 5.58
N VAL A 47 3.70 2.00 6.34
CA VAL A 47 5.09 1.98 6.80
C VAL A 47 5.67 0.57 6.70
N SER A 48 6.60 0.38 5.77
CA SER A 48 7.41 -0.83 5.62
C SER A 48 8.30 -1.06 6.85
N GLU A 49 8.93 -2.22 6.98
CA GLU A 49 9.90 -2.45 8.06
C GLU A 49 11.00 -1.37 8.10
N GLY A 50 11.54 -0.98 6.94
CA GLY A 50 12.56 0.08 6.88
C GLY A 50 12.04 1.47 7.27
N GLU A 51 10.80 1.79 6.94
CA GLU A 51 10.16 3.05 7.37
C GLU A 51 9.83 3.01 8.86
N ARG A 52 9.43 1.85 9.39
CA ARG A 52 9.21 1.62 10.83
C ARG A 52 10.50 1.71 11.65
N ASP A 53 11.62 1.22 11.11
CA ASP A 53 12.93 1.35 11.76
C ASP A 53 13.38 2.82 11.82
N PHE A 54 13.02 3.62 10.83
CA PHE A 54 13.36 5.05 10.79
C PHE A 54 12.44 5.93 11.64
N ILE A 55 11.11 5.75 11.52
CA ILE A 55 10.10 6.56 12.23
C ILE A 55 9.88 6.07 13.67
N GLY A 56 9.91 4.76 13.86
CA GLY A 56 9.45 4.06 15.07
C GLY A 56 8.02 3.52 14.91
N VAL A 57 7.83 2.25 15.29
CA VAL A 57 6.54 1.54 15.17
C VAL A 57 5.41 2.25 15.93
N ARG A 58 5.62 2.56 17.21
CA ARG A 58 4.60 3.23 18.04
C ARG A 58 4.43 4.70 17.68
N GLN A 59 5.50 5.34 17.22
CA GLN A 59 5.49 6.73 16.78
C GLN A 59 4.63 6.90 15.54
N ALA A 60 4.74 5.98 14.56
CA ALA A 60 3.89 5.99 13.38
C ALA A 60 2.41 5.88 13.74
N VAL A 61 2.04 4.95 14.64
CA VAL A 61 0.67 4.81 15.15
C VAL A 61 0.19 6.08 15.83
N ALA A 62 1.02 6.68 16.71
CA ALA A 62 0.67 7.90 17.42
C ALA A 62 0.43 9.09 16.47
N LEU A 63 1.24 9.22 15.41
CA LEU A 63 1.07 10.26 14.40
C LEU A 63 -0.27 10.12 13.67
N VAL A 64 -0.60 8.93 13.17
CA VAL A 64 -1.87 8.68 12.48
C VAL A 64 -3.06 8.86 13.42
N LYS A 65 -2.97 8.35 14.64
CA LYS A 65 -3.99 8.52 15.67
C LYS A 65 -4.24 9.99 15.99
N SER A 66 -3.19 10.82 16.07
CA SER A 66 -3.36 12.25 16.34
C SER A 66 -4.24 12.96 15.31
N LEU A 67 -4.05 12.65 14.01
CA LEU A 67 -4.88 13.20 12.93
C LEU A 67 -6.30 12.62 12.96
N ARG A 68 -6.44 11.33 13.25
CA ARG A 68 -7.74 10.68 13.39
C ARG A 68 -8.57 11.34 14.49
N ASP A 69 -7.98 11.56 15.66
CA ASP A 69 -8.65 12.13 16.84
C ASP A 69 -8.96 13.63 16.64
N GLU A 70 -8.04 14.39 16.03
CA GLU A 70 -8.22 15.84 15.80
C GLU A 70 -9.28 16.15 14.74
N TYR A 71 -9.37 15.33 13.68
CA TYR A 71 -10.19 15.64 12.51
C TYR A 71 -11.41 14.71 12.32
N ASP A 72 -11.61 13.69 13.17
CA ASP A 72 -12.62 12.62 13.02
C ASP A 72 -12.64 12.05 11.58
N TYR A 73 -11.44 11.70 11.09
CA TYR A 73 -11.21 11.37 9.67
C TYR A 73 -10.83 9.90 9.47
N PRO A 74 -11.36 9.19 8.45
CA PRO A 74 -11.03 7.79 8.15
C PRO A 74 -9.61 7.64 7.55
N ILE A 75 -8.60 7.92 8.37
CA ILE A 75 -7.17 7.69 8.11
C ILE A 75 -6.72 6.47 8.90
N PHE A 76 -6.13 5.50 8.21
CA PHE A 76 -5.70 4.21 8.78
C PHE A 76 -4.19 4.01 8.66
N ILE A 77 -3.60 3.16 9.49
CA ILE A 77 -2.18 2.80 9.41
C ILE A 77 -2.01 1.32 9.05
N ASN A 78 -1.08 1.05 8.14
CA ASN A 78 -0.76 -0.27 7.63
C ASN A 78 0.72 -0.61 7.83
N ALA A 79 0.99 -1.80 8.35
CA ALA A 79 2.32 -2.38 8.47
C ALA A 79 2.67 -3.09 7.16
N ASP A 80 3.22 -2.32 6.24
CA ASP A 80 3.55 -2.73 4.88
C ASP A 80 4.73 -3.73 4.91
N HIS A 81 4.71 -4.70 4.00
CA HIS A 81 5.65 -5.85 3.88
C HIS A 81 6.36 -6.25 5.18
N THR A 82 5.71 -7.11 5.98
CA THR A 82 6.29 -7.65 7.22
C THR A 82 6.73 -9.10 7.02
N TYR A 83 7.98 -9.41 7.36
CA TYR A 83 8.62 -10.66 6.93
C TYR A 83 8.71 -11.74 8.01
N SER A 84 8.27 -11.46 9.25
CA SER A 84 8.23 -12.46 10.33
C SER A 84 6.99 -12.33 11.20
N PHE A 85 6.59 -13.44 11.80
CA PHE A 85 5.48 -13.46 12.76
C PHE A 85 5.74 -12.52 13.95
N GLU A 86 6.98 -12.45 14.43
CA GLU A 86 7.36 -11.57 15.54
C GLU A 86 7.15 -10.10 15.20
N LYS A 87 7.48 -9.71 13.95
CA LYS A 87 7.28 -8.34 13.47
C LYS A 87 5.82 -8.01 13.20
N VAL A 88 5.03 -9.00 12.76
CA VAL A 88 3.56 -8.85 12.67
C VAL A 88 2.96 -8.65 14.05
N LYS A 89 3.38 -9.46 15.03
CA LYS A 89 2.95 -9.31 16.42
C LYS A 89 3.30 -7.93 16.98
N GLU A 90 4.52 -7.44 16.72
CA GLU A 90 4.97 -6.11 17.15
C GLU A 90 4.03 -4.99 16.66
N THR A 91 3.59 -5.03 15.39
CA THR A 91 2.71 -3.98 14.83
C THR A 91 1.26 -4.14 15.27
N VAL A 92 0.75 -5.36 15.35
CA VAL A 92 -0.57 -5.65 15.92
C VAL A 92 -0.65 -5.11 17.35
N ASP A 93 0.34 -5.41 18.19
CA ASP A 93 0.39 -4.96 19.59
C ASP A 93 0.56 -3.44 19.72
N ALA A 94 1.17 -2.80 18.72
CA ALA A 94 1.32 -1.35 18.68
C ALA A 94 0.03 -0.60 18.30
N GLY A 95 -0.97 -1.29 17.74
CA GLY A 95 -2.25 -0.72 17.35
C GLY A 95 -2.37 -0.34 15.87
N PHE A 96 -1.71 -1.10 14.98
CA PHE A 96 -1.94 -0.95 13.54
C PHE A 96 -3.34 -1.40 13.13
N ASP A 97 -3.97 -0.71 12.18
CA ASP A 97 -5.31 -1.08 11.68
C ASP A 97 -5.24 -2.23 10.66
N SER A 98 -4.10 -2.38 9.96
CA SER A 98 -3.82 -3.53 9.10
C SER A 98 -2.35 -3.91 9.05
N VAL A 99 -2.07 -5.16 8.70
CA VAL A 99 -0.71 -5.72 8.57
C VAL A 99 -0.62 -6.67 7.38
N ILE A 100 0.50 -6.60 6.68
CA ILE A 100 0.82 -7.49 5.56
C ILE A 100 1.89 -8.48 6.00
N PHE A 101 1.59 -9.78 5.93
CA PHE A 101 2.64 -10.79 5.99
C PHE A 101 3.11 -11.12 4.57
N ASP A 102 4.33 -10.70 4.25
CA ASP A 102 4.97 -10.96 2.96
C ASP A 102 5.79 -12.26 3.04
N GLY A 103 5.11 -13.35 2.65
CA GLY A 103 5.70 -14.67 2.50
C GLY A 103 6.09 -15.00 1.05
N ALA A 104 6.19 -14.02 0.14
CA ALA A 104 6.32 -14.27 -1.31
C ALA A 104 7.60 -15.04 -1.70
N LYS A 105 8.62 -15.04 -0.83
CA LYS A 105 9.88 -15.79 -1.01
C LYS A 105 9.89 -17.17 -0.34
N LEU A 106 8.85 -17.51 0.43
CA LEU A 106 8.74 -18.79 1.12
C LEU A 106 8.14 -19.85 0.19
N SER A 107 8.24 -21.12 0.60
CA SER A 107 7.40 -22.15 0.01
C SER A 107 5.92 -21.84 0.26
N PHE A 108 5.02 -22.38 -0.57
CA PHE A 108 3.59 -22.16 -0.42
C PHE A 108 3.10 -22.61 0.96
N GLU A 109 3.56 -23.78 1.41
CA GLU A 109 3.19 -24.39 2.68
C GLU A 109 3.68 -23.56 3.89
N GLU A 110 4.90 -23.03 3.81
CA GLU A 110 5.43 -22.13 4.86
C GLU A 110 4.69 -20.79 4.87
N ASN A 111 4.39 -20.22 3.70
CA ASN A 111 3.63 -18.98 3.59
C ASN A 111 2.23 -19.15 4.21
N VAL A 112 1.51 -20.22 3.85
CA VAL A 112 0.20 -20.55 4.46
C VAL A 112 0.33 -20.67 5.98
N LYS A 113 1.30 -21.45 6.46
CA LYS A 113 1.46 -21.72 7.89
C LYS A 113 1.65 -20.43 8.69
N ILE A 114 2.57 -19.56 8.26
CA ILE A 114 2.89 -18.33 9.00
C ILE A 114 1.79 -17.29 8.83
N THR A 115 1.23 -17.14 7.63
CA THR A 115 0.10 -16.22 7.39
C THR A 115 -1.08 -16.58 8.27
N LYS A 116 -1.43 -17.87 8.36
CA LYS A 116 -2.51 -18.33 9.26
C LYS A 116 -2.24 -17.96 10.71
N GLN A 117 -0.99 -18.16 11.16
CA GLN A 117 -0.58 -17.78 12.51
C GLN A 117 -0.73 -16.26 12.75
N CYS A 118 -0.41 -15.44 11.75
CA CYS A 118 -0.60 -13.98 11.79
C CYS A 118 -2.09 -13.62 11.90
N VAL A 119 -2.95 -14.24 11.09
CA VAL A 119 -4.41 -14.04 11.11
C VAL A 119 -5.00 -14.41 12.48
N GLU A 120 -4.66 -15.58 13.00
CA GLU A 120 -5.13 -16.04 14.32
C GLU A 120 -4.69 -15.09 15.43
N TYR A 121 -3.44 -14.62 15.40
CA TYR A 121 -2.93 -13.69 16.38
C TYR A 121 -3.64 -12.33 16.31
N ALA A 122 -3.72 -11.71 15.13
CA ALA A 122 -4.37 -10.41 14.96
C ALA A 122 -5.82 -10.44 15.46
N ARG A 123 -6.59 -11.47 15.09
CA ARG A 123 -7.98 -11.65 15.55
C ARG A 123 -8.09 -11.84 17.05
N SER A 124 -7.11 -12.49 17.69
CA SER A 124 -7.09 -12.66 19.14
C SER A 124 -6.86 -11.36 19.91
N VAL A 125 -6.18 -10.39 19.30
CA VAL A 125 -5.89 -9.07 19.90
C VAL A 125 -7.03 -8.10 19.60
N ASN A 126 -7.41 -7.97 18.33
CA ASN A 126 -8.51 -7.12 17.89
C ASN A 126 -9.07 -7.66 16.55
N PRO A 127 -10.33 -8.14 16.51
CA PRO A 127 -10.93 -8.71 15.30
C PRO A 127 -11.11 -7.70 14.15
N GLU A 128 -10.99 -6.40 14.40
CA GLU A 128 -11.05 -5.36 13.37
C GLU A 128 -9.72 -5.17 12.62
N ILE A 129 -8.61 -5.74 13.11
CA ILE A 129 -7.32 -5.66 12.42
C ILE A 129 -7.38 -6.55 11.17
N ILE A 130 -7.13 -5.94 10.02
CA ILE A 130 -7.09 -6.63 8.74
C ILE A 130 -5.70 -7.25 8.53
N VAL A 131 -5.69 -8.54 8.20
CA VAL A 131 -4.45 -9.22 7.78
C VAL A 131 -4.51 -9.49 6.29
N GLU A 132 -3.52 -8.98 5.59
CA GLU A 132 -3.30 -9.21 4.17
C GLU A 132 -2.18 -10.23 3.98
N GLY A 133 -2.38 -11.16 3.04
CA GLY A 133 -1.34 -12.08 2.61
C GLY A 133 -0.90 -11.77 1.18
N GLU A 134 0.36 -12.07 0.88
CA GLU A 134 0.96 -11.88 -0.44
C GLU A 134 1.28 -13.23 -1.10
N LEU A 135 0.94 -13.36 -2.38
CA LEU A 135 1.20 -14.56 -3.17
C LEU A 135 1.76 -14.19 -4.54
N GLY A 136 2.99 -14.64 -4.82
CA GLY A 136 3.75 -14.33 -6.04
C GLY A 136 4.78 -13.23 -5.79
N PHE A 137 5.94 -13.31 -6.44
CA PHE A 137 7.06 -12.40 -6.18
C PHE A 137 7.12 -11.26 -7.21
N ILE A 138 7.01 -10.02 -6.73
CA ILE A 138 7.01 -8.80 -7.55
C ILE A 138 8.18 -7.85 -7.24
N GLY A 139 9.23 -8.34 -6.60
CA GLY A 139 10.38 -7.52 -6.16
C GLY A 139 10.22 -6.99 -4.74
N THR A 140 11.21 -6.25 -4.23
CA THR A 140 11.25 -5.83 -2.79
C THR A 140 11.59 -4.35 -2.56
N SER A 141 11.87 -3.57 -3.60
CA SER A 141 12.41 -2.22 -3.43
C SER A 141 11.65 -1.18 -4.24
N SER A 142 10.90 -0.30 -3.57
CA SER A 142 10.26 0.87 -4.20
C SER A 142 11.27 1.96 -4.53
N LYS A 143 11.84 1.92 -5.73
CA LYS A 143 12.76 2.94 -6.27
C LYS A 143 12.60 3.07 -7.79
N VAL A 144 13.23 4.08 -8.37
CA VAL A 144 13.34 4.23 -9.82
C VAL A 144 14.42 3.29 -10.34
N PHE A 145 14.07 2.45 -11.31
CA PHE A 145 14.97 1.51 -11.97
C PHE A 145 15.21 1.90 -13.44
N ASP A 146 16.36 1.47 -13.97
CA ASP A 146 16.67 1.62 -15.40
C ASP A 146 16.11 0.45 -16.24
N LYS A 147 15.85 -0.70 -15.60
CA LYS A 147 15.25 -1.91 -16.19
C LYS A 147 14.49 -2.69 -15.11
N ILE A 148 13.67 -3.65 -15.51
CA ILE A 148 12.95 -4.55 -14.57
C ILE A 148 13.96 -5.20 -13.60
N PRO A 149 13.69 -5.23 -12.29
CA PRO A 149 14.60 -5.80 -11.29
C PRO A 149 14.90 -7.29 -11.55
N GLU A 150 16.12 -7.70 -11.23
CA GLU A 150 16.51 -9.12 -11.32
C GLU A 150 15.65 -9.99 -10.38
N GLY A 151 15.19 -11.14 -10.89
CA GLY A 151 14.31 -12.06 -10.16
C GLY A 151 12.82 -11.78 -10.32
N VAL A 152 12.42 -10.65 -10.90
CA VAL A 152 11.02 -10.39 -11.30
C VAL A 152 10.79 -11.02 -12.68
N SER A 153 9.87 -12.00 -12.75
CA SER A 153 9.39 -12.54 -14.01
C SER A 153 7.94 -12.08 -14.23
N LEU A 154 7.69 -11.54 -15.41
CA LEU A 154 6.38 -11.02 -15.82
C LEU A 154 5.66 -11.98 -16.77
N ASP A 155 6.21 -13.18 -16.94
CA ASP A 155 5.59 -14.22 -17.76
C ASP A 155 4.32 -14.72 -17.08
N GLU A 156 3.30 -15.11 -17.86
CA GLU A 156 2.01 -15.57 -17.32
C GLU A 156 2.12 -16.72 -16.30
N LYS A 157 3.16 -17.56 -16.43
CA LYS A 157 3.43 -18.68 -15.52
C LYS A 157 3.95 -18.25 -14.15
N SER A 158 4.49 -17.04 -14.06
CA SER A 158 5.03 -16.45 -12.84
C SER A 158 3.99 -15.60 -12.09
N LEU A 159 2.87 -15.30 -12.76
CA LEU A 159 1.72 -14.65 -12.13
C LEU A 159 1.01 -15.60 -11.17
N THR A 160 0.32 -15.03 -10.19
CA THR A 160 -0.40 -15.80 -9.17
C THR A 160 -1.45 -16.70 -9.82
N ASP A 161 -1.41 -17.99 -9.49
CA ASP A 161 -2.39 -18.96 -9.97
C ASP A 161 -3.73 -18.78 -9.20
N PRO A 162 -4.88 -18.65 -9.89
CA PRO A 162 -6.18 -18.45 -9.22
C PRO A 162 -6.60 -19.61 -8.30
N VAL A 163 -6.25 -20.86 -8.64
CA VAL A 163 -6.53 -22.03 -7.82
C VAL A 163 -5.70 -21.99 -6.54
N LYS A 164 -4.40 -21.69 -6.65
CA LYS A 164 -3.53 -21.51 -5.49
C LYS A 164 -3.93 -20.31 -4.63
N ALA A 165 -4.39 -19.22 -5.23
CA ALA A 165 -4.90 -18.05 -4.52
C ALA A 165 -6.11 -18.43 -3.66
N LYS A 166 -7.06 -19.20 -4.22
CA LYS A 166 -8.23 -19.69 -3.49
C LYS A 166 -7.86 -20.62 -2.34
N GLU A 167 -6.93 -21.55 -2.59
CA GLU A 167 -6.40 -22.45 -1.56
C GLU A 167 -5.76 -21.65 -0.43
N PHE A 168 -4.86 -20.72 -0.75
CA PHE A 168 -4.19 -19.84 0.21
C PHE A 168 -5.18 -19.07 1.08
N VAL A 169 -6.16 -18.40 0.48
CA VAL A 169 -7.19 -17.65 1.22
C VAL A 169 -8.02 -18.57 2.12
N THR A 170 -8.38 -19.76 1.64
CA THR A 170 -9.17 -20.73 2.42
C THR A 170 -8.39 -21.25 3.63
N GLU A 171 -7.10 -21.57 3.46
CA GLU A 171 -6.28 -22.17 4.51
C GLU A 171 -5.80 -21.16 5.55
N THR A 172 -5.53 -19.92 5.13
CA THR A 172 -5.03 -18.85 5.99
C THR A 172 -6.15 -18.04 6.64
N GLY A 173 -7.25 -17.84 5.93
CA GLY A 173 -8.34 -16.97 6.35
C GLY A 173 -7.98 -15.49 6.32
N VAL A 174 -7.03 -15.04 5.49
CA VAL A 174 -6.71 -13.61 5.31
C VAL A 174 -7.92 -12.80 4.87
N ASP A 175 -7.93 -11.53 5.22
CA ASP A 175 -9.03 -10.60 4.90
C ASP A 175 -8.89 -10.00 3.50
N MET A 176 -7.65 -9.91 2.99
CA MET A 176 -7.30 -9.41 1.65
C MET A 176 -6.11 -10.18 1.07
N LEU A 177 -5.98 -10.14 -0.26
CA LEU A 177 -4.89 -10.81 -0.98
C LEU A 177 -4.17 -9.83 -1.93
N ALA A 178 -2.84 -9.84 -1.87
CA ALA A 178 -1.97 -9.21 -2.88
C ALA A 178 -1.41 -10.26 -3.85
N PRO A 179 -1.91 -10.31 -5.10
CA PRO A 179 -1.38 -11.20 -6.13
C PRO A 179 -0.34 -10.52 -7.03
N ALA A 180 0.61 -11.30 -7.54
CA ALA A 180 1.45 -10.95 -8.69
C ALA A 180 0.63 -10.96 -9.99
N VAL A 181 0.40 -9.78 -10.57
CA VAL A 181 -0.46 -9.58 -11.75
C VAL A 181 0.22 -8.80 -12.88
N GLY A 182 1.55 -8.90 -12.96
CA GLY A 182 2.33 -8.39 -14.09
C GLY A 182 3.06 -7.07 -13.83
N ASN A 183 3.06 -6.57 -12.60
CA ASN A 183 3.82 -5.41 -12.17
C ASN A 183 4.87 -5.74 -11.10
N PHE A 184 5.59 -4.72 -10.61
CA PHE A 184 6.68 -4.85 -9.65
C PHE A 184 6.82 -3.63 -8.73
N HIS A 185 7.49 -3.78 -7.59
CA HIS A 185 7.80 -2.63 -6.73
C HIS A 185 8.85 -1.74 -7.39
N GLY A 186 8.49 -0.48 -7.65
CA GLY A 186 9.38 0.50 -8.24
C GLY A 186 8.67 1.33 -9.28
N MET A 187 9.44 1.95 -10.16
CA MET A 187 8.98 2.38 -11.48
C MET A 187 10.16 2.46 -12.44
N LEU A 188 9.94 2.32 -13.75
CA LEU A 188 10.98 2.55 -14.74
C LEU A 188 11.21 4.04 -14.97
N ARG A 189 12.49 4.43 -15.13
CA ARG A 189 12.87 5.81 -15.45
C ARG A 189 12.21 6.35 -16.72
N GLY A 190 11.90 5.46 -17.68
CA GLY A 190 11.19 5.79 -18.91
C GLY A 190 9.68 6.01 -18.75
N GLY A 191 9.11 5.75 -17.57
CA GLY A 191 7.72 6.03 -17.22
C GLY A 191 6.67 5.09 -17.86
N VAL A 192 7.11 4.05 -18.58
CA VAL A 192 6.22 3.03 -19.14
C VAL A 192 6.55 1.71 -18.46
N ASP A 193 5.80 1.41 -17.41
CA ASP A 193 5.90 0.14 -16.71
C ASP A 193 5.08 -0.93 -17.45
N PRO A 194 5.37 -2.23 -17.22
CA PRO A 194 4.59 -3.33 -17.76
C PRO A 194 3.09 -3.21 -17.43
N ARG A 195 2.26 -3.59 -18.40
CA ARG A 195 0.80 -3.59 -18.25
C ARG A 195 0.38 -4.63 -17.21
N LEU A 196 -0.68 -4.34 -16.47
CA LEU A 196 -1.33 -5.32 -15.60
C LEU A 196 -2.01 -6.39 -16.45
N ASN A 197 -1.98 -7.63 -15.98
CA ASN A 197 -2.77 -8.72 -16.53
C ASN A 197 -4.19 -8.67 -15.93
N ILE A 198 -5.08 -7.92 -16.57
CA ILE A 198 -6.46 -7.69 -16.12
C ILE A 198 -7.28 -9.00 -16.10
N ASP A 199 -7.08 -9.86 -17.09
CA ASP A 199 -7.74 -11.18 -17.11
C ASP A 199 -7.36 -12.00 -15.89
N ARG A 200 -6.08 -11.99 -15.51
CA ARG A 200 -5.62 -12.68 -14.29
C ARG A 200 -6.20 -12.05 -13.02
N ILE A 201 -6.29 -10.72 -12.94
CA ILE A 201 -6.96 -10.05 -11.80
C ILE A 201 -8.40 -10.54 -11.67
N LYS A 202 -9.13 -10.59 -12.79
CA LYS A 202 -10.53 -11.03 -12.83
C LYS A 202 -10.69 -12.50 -12.43
N GLU A 203 -9.81 -13.37 -12.92
CA GLU A 203 -9.78 -14.80 -12.55
C GLU A 203 -9.54 -14.99 -11.04
N ILE A 204 -8.55 -14.29 -10.48
CA ILE A 204 -8.21 -14.37 -9.06
C ILE A 204 -9.36 -13.82 -8.21
N SER A 205 -9.88 -12.63 -8.53
CA SER A 205 -10.97 -11.99 -7.79
C SER A 205 -12.20 -12.91 -7.72
N GLY A 206 -12.58 -13.51 -8.86
CA GLY A 206 -13.68 -14.47 -8.91
C GLY A 206 -13.42 -15.76 -8.15
N ALA A 207 -12.16 -16.18 -8.00
CA ALA A 207 -11.80 -17.40 -7.29
C ALA A 207 -11.78 -17.22 -5.76
N VAL A 208 -11.29 -16.09 -5.26
CA VAL A 208 -11.04 -15.86 -3.82
C VAL A 208 -12.21 -15.23 -3.08
N GLY A 209 -13.03 -14.40 -3.75
CA GLY A 209 -14.20 -13.78 -3.14
C GLY A 209 -13.92 -12.76 -2.02
N ILE A 210 -12.65 -12.38 -1.83
CA ILE A 210 -12.20 -11.31 -0.93
C ILE A 210 -11.57 -10.16 -1.74
N PRO A 211 -11.46 -8.94 -1.19
CA PRO A 211 -10.83 -7.82 -1.88
C PRO A 211 -9.38 -8.09 -2.26
N LEU A 212 -8.98 -7.64 -3.46
CA LEU A 212 -7.59 -7.68 -3.90
C LEU A 212 -6.88 -6.36 -3.59
N VAL A 213 -5.57 -6.45 -3.36
CA VAL A 213 -4.68 -5.30 -3.14
C VAL A 213 -3.67 -5.25 -4.27
N LEU A 214 -3.58 -4.09 -4.94
CA LEU A 214 -2.59 -3.85 -5.98
C LEU A 214 -1.34 -3.25 -5.35
N HIS A 215 -0.33 -4.09 -5.16
CA HIS A 215 1.01 -3.67 -4.80
C HIS A 215 1.72 -3.02 -5.98
N GLY A 216 2.83 -2.32 -5.75
CA GLY A 216 3.70 -1.84 -6.83
C GLY A 216 2.99 -0.96 -7.87
N GLY A 217 2.01 -0.13 -7.47
CA GLY A 217 1.19 0.65 -8.42
C GLY A 217 1.94 1.80 -9.10
N SER A 218 3.10 2.21 -8.60
CA SER A 218 3.85 3.33 -9.19
C SER A 218 4.24 3.03 -10.63
N GLY A 219 4.01 3.98 -11.54
CA GLY A 219 4.31 3.82 -12.97
C GLY A 219 3.24 3.09 -13.79
N ASN A 220 2.24 2.45 -13.17
CA ASN A 220 1.11 1.88 -13.92
C ASN A 220 0.23 2.98 -14.56
N SER A 221 -0.39 2.64 -15.69
CA SER A 221 -1.21 3.58 -16.45
C SER A 221 -2.57 3.84 -15.79
N GLU A 222 -3.20 4.97 -16.11
CA GLU A 222 -4.55 5.28 -15.61
C GLU A 222 -5.58 4.21 -16.02
N GLU A 223 -5.41 3.64 -17.21
CA GLU A 223 -6.25 2.56 -17.72
C GLU A 223 -6.08 1.28 -16.90
N ASP A 224 -4.83 0.92 -16.56
CA ASP A 224 -4.56 -0.26 -15.72
C ASP A 224 -5.24 -0.14 -14.35
N PHE A 225 -5.19 1.04 -13.73
CA PHE A 225 -5.87 1.25 -12.45
C PHE A 225 -7.39 1.12 -12.57
N LYS A 226 -8.00 1.77 -13.56
CA LYS A 226 -9.46 1.70 -13.76
C LYS A 226 -9.93 0.27 -13.97
N GLU A 227 -9.25 -0.47 -14.85
CA GLU A 227 -9.58 -1.86 -15.14
C GLU A 227 -9.34 -2.78 -13.94
N ALA A 228 -8.22 -2.63 -13.22
CA ALA A 228 -7.94 -3.42 -12.03
C ALA A 228 -8.99 -3.20 -10.92
N ILE A 229 -9.37 -1.94 -10.68
CA ILE A 229 -10.38 -1.57 -9.67
C ILE A 229 -11.76 -2.13 -10.05
N ALA A 230 -12.15 -2.00 -11.33
CA ALA A 230 -13.40 -2.57 -11.83
C ALA A 230 -13.48 -4.09 -11.60
N ASN A 231 -12.33 -4.78 -11.69
CA ASN A 231 -12.20 -6.23 -11.57
C ASN A 231 -11.79 -6.74 -10.17
N GLY A 232 -11.90 -5.91 -9.12
CA GLY A 232 -11.87 -6.39 -7.73
C GLY A 232 -10.71 -5.90 -6.87
N VAL A 233 -9.84 -5.03 -7.39
CA VAL A 233 -8.86 -4.30 -6.56
C VAL A 233 -9.57 -3.23 -5.74
N ALA A 234 -9.41 -3.28 -4.42
CA ALA A 234 -10.02 -2.33 -3.47
C ALA A 234 -9.01 -1.41 -2.79
N ILE A 235 -7.71 -1.76 -2.83
CA ILE A 235 -6.62 -0.94 -2.27
C ILE A 235 -5.47 -0.90 -3.28
N VAL A 236 -4.84 0.27 -3.42
CA VAL A 236 -3.70 0.47 -4.32
C VAL A 236 -2.53 1.09 -3.56
N HIS A 237 -1.36 0.43 -3.60
CA HIS A 237 -0.14 0.87 -2.92
C HIS A 237 0.72 1.74 -3.84
N ILE A 238 1.05 2.95 -3.37
CA ILE A 238 1.91 3.91 -4.08
C ILE A 238 3.01 4.41 -3.13
N ASN A 239 4.28 4.11 -3.46
CA ASN A 239 5.44 4.57 -2.68
C ASN A 239 6.47 5.31 -3.54
N THR A 240 6.88 4.73 -4.68
CA THR A 240 7.98 5.30 -5.49
C THR A 240 7.66 6.72 -5.96
N GLU A 241 6.43 6.99 -6.40
CA GLU A 241 6.01 8.33 -6.79
C GLU A 241 6.03 9.33 -5.61
N ILE A 242 5.72 8.89 -4.39
CA ILE A 242 5.79 9.72 -3.17
C ILE A 242 7.25 10.10 -2.87
N ARG A 243 8.17 9.13 -2.97
CA ARG A 243 9.61 9.38 -2.77
C ARG A 243 10.19 10.35 -3.82
N VAL A 244 9.76 10.20 -5.07
CA VAL A 244 10.16 11.11 -6.17
C VAL A 244 9.64 12.52 -5.91
N ALA A 245 8.35 12.65 -5.58
CA ALA A 245 7.72 13.94 -5.28
C ALA A 245 8.39 14.64 -4.09
N TYR A 246 8.63 13.91 -3.00
CA TYR A 246 9.34 14.43 -1.83
C TYR A 246 10.72 14.96 -2.20
N LYS A 247 11.52 14.16 -2.93
CA LYS A 247 12.88 14.54 -3.33
C LYS A 247 12.87 15.79 -4.21
N GLN A 248 12.00 15.86 -5.20
CA GLN A 248 11.90 17.00 -6.11
C GLN A 248 11.44 18.26 -5.38
N GLY A 249 10.40 18.17 -4.55
CA GLY A 249 9.93 19.31 -3.76
C GLY A 249 11.00 19.79 -2.75
N LEU A 250 11.75 18.89 -2.13
CA LEU A 250 12.87 19.27 -1.27
C LEU A 250 13.97 20.02 -2.05
N GLN A 251 14.30 19.55 -3.26
CA GLN A 251 15.27 20.24 -4.12
C GLN A 251 14.79 21.64 -4.53
N ILE A 252 13.49 21.82 -4.76
CA ILE A 252 12.90 23.12 -5.03
C ILE A 252 13.03 24.02 -3.80
N GLY A 253 12.57 23.57 -2.63
CA GLY A 253 12.60 24.37 -1.41
C GLY A 253 14.00 24.79 -0.98
N LEU A 254 15.01 23.95 -1.19
CA LEU A 254 16.41 24.30 -0.93
C LEU A 254 17.02 25.25 -1.96
N SER A 255 16.50 25.28 -3.20
CA SER A 255 17.03 26.14 -4.26
C SER A 255 16.36 27.51 -4.33
N GLU A 256 15.08 27.63 -3.92
CA GLU A 256 14.34 28.89 -3.89
C GLU A 256 14.88 29.88 -2.83
N ASN A 257 15.35 29.38 -1.69
CA ASN A 257 15.96 30.22 -0.65
C ASN A 257 17.18 29.53 0.00
N PRO A 258 18.38 29.66 -0.59
CA PRO A 258 19.58 28.95 -0.13
C PRO A 258 20.03 29.31 1.30
N ASP A 259 19.65 30.50 1.79
CA ASP A 259 19.99 30.96 3.14
C ASP A 259 18.96 30.51 4.20
N GLU A 260 17.84 29.90 3.79
CA GLU A 260 16.84 29.40 4.72
C GLU A 260 17.31 28.13 5.42
N VAL A 261 17.43 28.22 6.75
CA VAL A 261 17.88 27.11 7.59
C VAL A 261 16.75 26.46 8.38
N ALA A 262 15.55 27.04 8.41
CA ALA A 262 14.42 26.49 9.16
C ALA A 262 13.71 25.37 8.35
N PRO A 263 13.73 24.10 8.81
CA PRO A 263 13.23 22.98 8.01
C PRO A 263 11.80 23.10 7.54
N TYR A 264 10.89 23.52 8.42
CA TYR A 264 9.46 23.64 8.11
C TYR A 264 9.13 24.68 7.01
N LYS A 265 10.09 25.51 6.59
CA LYS A 265 9.92 26.44 5.48
C LYS A 265 10.39 25.82 4.18
N PHE A 266 11.62 25.29 4.13
CA PHE A 266 12.15 24.66 2.92
C PHE A 266 11.56 23.27 2.63
N LEU A 267 10.84 22.67 3.59
CA LEU A 267 10.11 21.40 3.38
C LEU A 267 8.69 21.59 2.82
N ARG A 268 8.15 22.82 2.78
CA ARG A 268 6.78 23.07 2.27
C ARG A 268 6.58 22.60 0.83
N PRO A 269 7.53 22.84 -0.11
CA PRO A 269 7.34 22.36 -1.47
C PRO A 269 7.36 20.82 -1.57
N ALA A 270 8.06 20.12 -0.67
CA ALA A 270 8.00 18.66 -0.58
C ALA A 270 6.62 18.16 -0.14
N VAL A 271 6.02 18.81 0.87
CA VAL A 271 4.64 18.50 1.30
C VAL A 271 3.64 18.73 0.16
N GLN A 272 3.77 19.85 -0.54
CA GLN A 272 2.88 20.17 -1.67
C GLN A 272 3.03 19.17 -2.81
N ALA A 273 4.27 18.82 -3.20
CA ALA A 273 4.52 17.87 -4.28
C ALA A 273 3.92 16.49 -3.99
N ILE A 274 4.02 16.02 -2.73
CA ILE A 274 3.35 14.78 -2.30
C ILE A 274 1.84 14.93 -2.40
N SER A 275 1.27 16.03 -1.88
CA SER A 275 -0.17 16.29 -1.93
C SER A 275 -0.71 16.24 -3.36
N ASP A 276 -0.01 16.85 -4.32
CA ASP A 276 -0.43 16.88 -5.73
C ASP A 276 -0.46 15.47 -6.36
N VAL A 277 0.56 14.65 -6.06
CA VAL A 277 0.61 13.25 -6.54
C VAL A 277 -0.51 12.43 -5.91
N VAL A 278 -0.70 12.55 -4.59
CA VAL A 278 -1.73 11.81 -3.86
C VAL A 278 -3.12 12.21 -4.33
N GLU A 279 -3.39 13.51 -4.50
CA GLU A 279 -4.67 14.01 -4.99
C GLU A 279 -4.98 13.46 -6.39
N LYS A 280 -4.00 13.46 -7.29
CA LYS A 280 -4.17 12.88 -8.63
C LYS A 280 -4.53 11.39 -8.56
N LYS A 281 -3.83 10.61 -7.73
CA LYS A 281 -4.09 9.17 -7.57
C LYS A 281 -5.44 8.92 -6.93
N LEU A 282 -5.80 9.65 -5.89
CA LEU A 282 -7.08 9.50 -5.21
C LEU A 282 -8.26 9.85 -6.12
N LYS A 283 -8.16 10.91 -6.94
CA LYS A 283 -9.18 11.21 -7.95
C LYS A 283 -9.38 10.06 -8.93
N LEU A 284 -8.27 9.53 -9.45
CA LEU A 284 -8.28 8.38 -10.34
C LEU A 284 -8.93 7.15 -9.69
N PHE A 285 -8.57 6.83 -8.45
CA PHE A 285 -9.08 5.65 -7.75
C PHE A 285 -10.55 5.76 -7.34
N ASN A 286 -11.08 6.98 -7.23
CA ASN A 286 -12.43 7.27 -6.75
C ASN A 286 -13.37 7.82 -7.83
N ASN A 287 -12.96 7.84 -9.10
CA ASN A 287 -13.73 8.37 -10.22
C ASN A 287 -14.17 9.84 -10.00
N LEU A 288 -13.27 10.69 -9.49
CA LEU A 288 -13.50 12.12 -9.22
C LEU A 288 -12.87 13.04 -10.27
#